data_AF-A0A538HZV5-F1
#
_entry.id   AF-A0A538HZV5-F1
#
_cell.length_a   1.000
_cell.length_b   1.000
_cell.length_c   1.000
_cell.angle_alpha   90.00
_cell.angle_beta   90.00
_cell.angle_gamma   90.00
#
_symmetry.space_group_name_H-M   'P 1'
#
loop_
_entity.id
_entity.type
_entity.pdbx_description
1 polymer ?
#
loop_
_entity_poly.entity_id
_entity_poly.type
_entity_poly.pdbx_seq_one_letter_code
_entity_poly.pdbx_strand_id
1 'polypeptide(L)'
;MATKADFTEDEWGTLHKGVTGAGMLVSVSDRDFTDTFGEAGALAKRLRKEHEQSPSELVRELAGTHGTEFGFTASPQKVEAETLEALRSAAAMLAAKAPGEAEAYRQLVLAVADSVANAKGGVKAGETAAIEKITDALGGS
;
A
#
# COMPACT_ATOMS: atom_id res chain seq x y z
N MET A 1 -0.83 11.32 17.66
CA MET A 1 -0.75 10.66 16.35
C MET A 1 0.58 9.95 16.31
N ALA A 2 0.63 8.74 15.76
CA ALA A 2 1.90 8.02 15.68
C ALA A 2 2.74 8.57 14.51
N THR A 3 4.04 8.43 14.65
CA THR A 3 5.06 8.92 13.72
C THR A 3 6.07 7.81 13.45
N LYS A 4 7.02 8.01 12.52
CA LYS A 4 8.10 7.04 12.30
C LYS A 4 8.88 6.72 13.58
N ALA A 5 9.03 7.68 14.51
CA ALA A 5 9.77 7.49 15.75
C ALA A 5 9.10 6.50 16.73
N ASP A 6 7.79 6.24 16.58
CA ASP A 6 7.05 5.26 17.37
C ASP A 6 7.30 3.81 16.91
N PHE A 7 7.97 3.63 15.76
CA PHE A 7 8.25 2.34 15.15
C PHE A 7 9.76 2.11 15.00
N THR A 8 10.19 0.85 15.06
CA THR A 8 11.54 0.45 14.67
C THR A 8 11.71 0.54 13.15
N GLU A 9 12.95 0.47 12.67
CA GLU A 9 13.23 0.48 11.23
C GLU A 9 12.56 -0.71 10.51
N ASP A 10 12.57 -1.91 11.11
CA ASP A 10 11.88 -3.10 10.60
C ASP A 10 10.35 -2.95 10.58
N GLU A 11 9.76 -2.39 11.64
CA GLU A 11 8.32 -2.13 11.70
C GLU A 11 7.91 -1.08 10.66
N TRP A 12 8.69 -0.01 10.52
CA TRP A 12 8.48 1.02 9.51
C TRP A 12 8.61 0.44 8.09
N GLY A 13 9.61 -0.41 7.87
CA GLY A 13 9.78 -1.14 6.62
C GLY A 13 8.57 -2.01 6.30
N THR A 14 7.98 -2.66 7.30
CA THR A 14 6.76 -3.48 7.14
C THR A 14 5.56 -2.63 6.74
N LEU A 15 5.33 -1.48 7.40
CA LEU A 15 4.27 -0.54 7.04
C LEU A 15 4.46 -0.03 5.60
N HIS A 16 5.68 0.37 5.25
CA HIS A 16 6.00 0.89 3.92
C HIS A 16 5.89 -0.18 2.83
N LYS A 17 6.31 -1.43 3.12
CA LYS A 17 6.16 -2.58 2.24
C LYS A 17 4.70 -2.92 1.99
N GLY A 18 3.84 -2.81 3.01
CA GLY A 18 2.39 -3.00 2.84
C GLY A 18 1.78 -1.97 1.88
N VAL A 19 2.08 -0.68 2.08
CA VAL A 19 1.57 0.41 1.23
C VAL A 19 2.05 0.28 -0.22
N THR A 20 3.36 0.12 -0.43
CA THR A 20 3.94 0.04 -1.78
C THR A 20 3.60 -1.29 -2.48
N GLY A 21 3.57 -2.38 -1.71
CA GLY A 21 3.16 -3.70 -2.16
C GLY A 21 1.72 -3.75 -2.62
N ALA A 22 0.80 -3.05 -1.96
CA ALA A 22 -0.60 -3.01 -2.38
C ALA A 22 -0.78 -2.41 -3.78
N GLY A 23 -0.09 -1.30 -4.07
CA GLY A 23 -0.06 -0.72 -5.41
C GLY A 23 0.58 -1.66 -6.43
N MET A 24 1.68 -2.33 -6.05
CA MET A 24 2.34 -3.31 -6.92
C MET A 24 1.48 -4.55 -7.17
N LEU A 25 0.73 -5.04 -6.18
CA LEU A 25 -0.13 -6.21 -6.30
C LEU A 25 -1.26 -5.95 -7.30
N VAL A 26 -1.94 -4.81 -7.20
CA VAL A 26 -2.94 -4.40 -8.20
C VAL A 26 -2.31 -4.31 -9.58
N SER A 27 -1.14 -3.68 -9.65
CA SER A 27 -0.35 -3.52 -10.88
C SER A 27 0.06 -4.84 -11.53
N VAL A 28 0.46 -5.88 -10.80
CA VAL A 28 0.81 -7.19 -11.39
C VAL A 28 -0.41 -8.07 -11.64
N SER A 29 -1.57 -7.72 -11.06
CA SER A 29 -2.83 -8.46 -11.25
C SER A 29 -3.48 -8.19 -12.60
N ASP A 30 -3.07 -7.14 -13.30
CA ASP A 30 -3.49 -6.84 -14.67
C ASP A 30 -2.31 -7.01 -15.65
N ARG A 31 -2.46 -7.90 -16.64
CA ARG A 31 -1.40 -8.19 -17.63
C ARG A 31 -1.04 -6.99 -18.51
N ASP A 32 -1.97 -6.05 -18.71
CA ASP A 32 -1.72 -4.80 -19.45
C ASP A 32 -0.92 -3.78 -18.63
N PHE A 33 -0.84 -3.93 -17.31
CA PHE A 33 -0.20 -2.96 -16.44
C PHE A 33 1.31 -3.22 -16.31
N THR A 34 1.77 -4.48 -16.41
CA THR A 34 3.21 -4.80 -16.45
C THR A 34 3.92 -4.18 -17.65
N ASP A 35 3.20 -3.92 -18.75
CA ASP A 35 3.71 -3.26 -19.96
C ASP A 35 3.77 -1.72 -19.82
N THR A 36 3.11 -1.14 -18.82
CA THR A 36 2.97 0.32 -18.65
C THR A 36 3.30 0.77 -17.23
N PHE A 37 4.45 0.32 -16.71
CA PHE A 37 5.11 0.94 -15.54
C PHE A 37 5.25 2.49 -15.66
N GLY A 38 4.96 3.06 -16.84
CA GLY A 38 4.84 4.48 -17.14
C GLY A 38 3.77 5.28 -16.39
N GLU A 39 2.93 4.67 -15.55
CA GLU A 39 2.03 5.42 -14.65
C GLU A 39 2.45 5.39 -13.17
N ALA A 40 3.73 5.22 -12.87
CA ALA A 40 4.31 5.56 -11.56
C ALA A 40 3.90 6.98 -11.07
N GLY A 41 3.49 7.87 -11.99
CA GLY A 41 2.93 9.19 -11.70
C GLY A 41 1.59 9.19 -10.96
N ALA A 42 0.70 8.21 -11.15
CA ALA A 42 -0.58 8.16 -10.45
C ALA A 42 -0.38 7.80 -8.96
N LEU A 43 0.43 6.76 -8.71
CA LEU A 43 0.88 6.39 -7.38
C LEU A 43 1.62 7.55 -6.70
N ALA A 44 2.61 8.13 -7.38
CA ALA A 44 3.40 9.24 -6.83
C ALA A 44 2.53 10.47 -6.55
N LYS A 45 1.57 10.81 -7.42
CA LYS A 45 0.66 11.95 -7.21
C LYS A 45 -0.28 11.69 -6.02
N ARG A 46 -0.75 10.45 -5.85
CA ARG A 46 -1.60 10.12 -4.70
C ARG A 46 -0.82 10.17 -3.40
N LEU A 47 0.34 9.53 -3.34
CA LEU A 47 1.21 9.59 -2.17
C LEU A 47 1.57 11.04 -1.83
N ARG A 48 1.89 11.87 -2.83
CA ARG A 48 2.14 13.31 -2.60
C ARG A 48 0.93 14.03 -2.01
N LYS A 49 -0.27 13.76 -2.52
CA LYS A 49 -1.52 14.34 -2.00
C LYS A 49 -1.79 13.90 -0.56
N GLU A 50 -1.63 12.61 -0.25
CA GLU A 50 -1.79 12.10 1.13
C GLU A 50 -0.71 12.70 2.05
N HIS A 51 0.53 12.89 1.58
CA HIS A 51 1.57 13.60 2.33
C HIS A 51 1.26 15.08 2.62
N GLU A 52 0.54 15.75 1.72
CA GLU A 52 0.18 17.16 1.88
C GLU A 52 -1.13 17.37 2.66
N GLN A 53 -2.09 16.44 2.56
CA GLN A 53 -3.47 16.64 3.04
C GLN A 53 -3.89 15.70 4.16
N SER A 54 -3.15 14.63 4.44
CA SER A 54 -3.58 13.66 5.45
C SER A 54 -3.45 14.25 6.86
N PRO A 55 -4.48 14.14 7.71
CA PRO A 55 -4.41 14.58 9.09
C PRO A 55 -3.49 13.67 9.93
N SER A 56 -3.16 12.46 9.46
CA SER A 56 -2.28 11.51 10.15
C SER A 56 -0.81 11.76 9.77
N GLU A 57 0.03 12.03 10.77
CA GLU A 57 1.47 12.23 10.56
C GLU A 57 2.16 10.94 10.06
N LEU A 58 1.73 9.77 10.54
CA LEU A 58 2.16 8.45 10.05
C LEU A 58 1.92 8.32 8.54
N VAL A 59 0.71 8.63 8.07
CA VAL A 59 0.36 8.55 6.65
C VAL A 59 1.23 9.48 5.81
N ARG A 60 1.51 10.69 6.32
CA ARG A 60 2.38 11.63 5.61
C ARG A 60 3.78 11.06 5.47
N GLU A 61 4.40 10.62 6.55
CA GLU A 61 5.75 10.07 6.52
C GLU A 61 5.86 8.80 5.66
N LEU A 62 4.85 7.91 5.71
CA LEU A 62 4.81 6.72 4.84
C LEU A 62 4.72 7.11 3.37
N ALA A 63 3.88 8.10 3.04
CA ALA A 63 3.71 8.55 1.67
C ALA A 63 4.93 9.33 1.12
N GLY A 64 5.71 9.95 2.01
CA GLY A 64 7.01 10.55 1.68
C GLY A 64 8.17 9.55 1.63
N THR A 65 7.98 8.31 2.11
CA THR A 65 9.03 7.28 2.10
C THR A 65 9.15 6.70 0.69
N HIS A 66 10.34 6.82 0.10
CA HIS A 66 10.64 6.32 -1.24
C HIS A 66 11.27 4.92 -1.20
N GLY A 67 10.99 4.12 -2.23
CA GLY A 67 11.54 2.77 -2.39
C GLY A 67 10.46 1.70 -2.41
N THR A 68 10.82 0.49 -2.85
CA THR A 68 9.97 -0.70 -2.71
C THR A 68 10.84 -1.82 -2.16
N GLU A 69 10.35 -2.54 -1.16
CA GLU A 69 10.99 -3.76 -0.63
C GLU A 69 10.94 -4.93 -1.64
N PHE A 70 10.18 -4.79 -2.72
CA PHE A 70 10.14 -5.73 -3.82
C PHE A 70 11.28 -5.46 -4.80
N GLY A 71 12.13 -6.47 -5.01
CA GLY A 71 13.15 -6.45 -6.05
C GLY A 71 12.52 -6.58 -7.45
N PHE A 72 13.18 -6.00 -8.47
CA PHE A 72 12.74 -6.04 -9.88
C PHE A 72 12.50 -7.45 -10.46
N THR A 73 12.94 -8.51 -9.77
CA THR A 73 12.81 -9.91 -10.19
C THR A 73 11.74 -10.69 -9.42
N ALA A 74 10.96 -10.04 -8.56
CA ALA A 74 9.92 -10.72 -7.78
C ALA A 74 8.77 -11.20 -8.68
N SER A 75 8.43 -12.49 -8.59
CA SER A 75 7.26 -13.05 -9.29
C SER A 75 5.96 -12.47 -8.72
N PRO A 76 4.88 -12.33 -9.53
CA PRO A 76 3.60 -11.80 -9.06
C PRO A 76 3.05 -12.51 -7.82
N GLN A 77 3.23 -13.84 -7.73
CA GLN A 77 2.80 -14.63 -6.58
C GLN A 77 3.60 -14.29 -5.31
N LYS A 78 4.89 -13.97 -5.46
CA LYS A 78 5.73 -13.55 -4.34
C LYS A 78 5.33 -12.15 -3.87
N VAL A 79 5.11 -11.23 -4.81
CA VAL A 79 4.59 -9.89 -4.52
C VAL A 79 3.28 -9.98 -3.75
N GLU A 80 2.33 -10.79 -4.22
CA GLU A 80 1.06 -11.01 -3.52
C GLU A 80 1.28 -11.53 -2.10
N ALA A 81 1.98 -12.65 -1.93
CA ALA A 81 2.16 -13.28 -0.63
C ALA A 81 2.82 -12.33 0.38
N GLU A 82 3.95 -11.72 0.01
CA GLU A 82 4.68 -10.82 0.90
C GLU A 82 3.95 -9.51 1.17
N THR A 83 3.16 -9.01 0.22
CA THR A 83 2.31 -7.83 0.43
C THR A 83 1.25 -8.12 1.47
N LEU A 84 0.51 -9.23 1.31
CA LEU A 84 -0.56 -9.61 2.25
C LEU A 84 0.00 -9.90 3.65
N GLU A 85 1.17 -10.55 3.74
CA GLU A 85 1.89 -10.76 5.00
C GLU A 85 2.28 -9.44 5.67
N ALA A 86 2.82 -8.48 4.90
CA ALA A 86 3.19 -7.17 5.39
C ALA A 86 1.96 -6.37 5.86
N LEU A 87 0.85 -6.43 5.12
CA LEU A 87 -0.40 -5.76 5.49
C LEU A 87 -1.00 -6.31 6.80
N ARG A 88 -1.02 -7.63 6.96
CA ARG A 88 -1.47 -8.27 8.21
C ARG A 88 -0.59 -7.87 9.39
N SER A 89 0.72 -7.90 9.19
CA SER A 89 1.71 -7.50 10.21
C SER A 89 1.56 -6.02 10.58
N ALA A 90 1.44 -5.15 9.59
CA ALA A 90 1.19 -3.72 9.75
C ALA A 90 -0.09 -3.45 10.56
N ALA A 91 -1.20 -4.11 10.20
CA ALA A 91 -2.47 -3.96 10.91
C ALA A 91 -2.35 -4.40 12.37
N ALA A 92 -1.66 -5.51 12.65
CA ALA A 92 -1.42 -5.97 14.02
C ALA A 92 -0.52 -5.02 14.82
N MET A 93 0.55 -4.51 14.21
CA MET A 93 1.45 -3.51 14.82
C MET A 93 0.70 -2.23 15.17
N LEU A 94 -0.11 -1.72 14.24
CA LEU A 94 -0.92 -0.53 14.45
C LEU A 94 -1.99 -0.78 15.51
N ALA A 95 -2.71 -1.90 15.49
CA ALA A 95 -3.68 -2.23 16.53
C ALA A 95 -3.05 -2.29 17.93
N ALA A 96 -1.81 -2.78 18.05
CA ALA A 96 -1.11 -2.89 19.33
C ALA A 96 -0.50 -1.56 19.81
N LYS A 97 0.12 -0.78 18.92
CA LYS A 97 0.93 0.40 19.28
C LYS A 97 0.22 1.73 19.02
N ALA A 98 -0.58 1.78 17.97
CA ALA A 98 -1.21 3.01 17.47
C ALA A 98 -2.62 2.73 16.92
N PRO A 99 -3.57 2.23 17.75
CA PRO A 99 -4.89 1.81 17.27
C PRO A 99 -5.68 2.95 16.62
N GLY A 100 -5.41 4.21 17.00
CA GLY A 100 -5.99 5.39 16.37
C GLY A 100 -5.50 5.67 14.94
N GLU A 101 -4.38 5.07 14.52
CA GLU A 101 -3.81 5.23 13.18
C GLU A 101 -4.14 4.04 12.25
N ALA A 102 -4.68 2.95 12.79
CA ALA A 102 -5.00 1.75 12.02
C ALA A 102 -5.96 2.03 10.86
N GLU A 103 -6.98 2.87 11.09
CA GLU A 103 -7.93 3.27 10.06
C GLU A 103 -7.27 4.19 9.02
N ALA A 104 -6.46 5.16 9.45
CA ALA A 104 -5.76 6.05 8.54
C ALA A 104 -4.79 5.30 7.61
N TYR A 105 -4.07 4.30 8.16
CA TYR A 105 -3.23 3.41 7.38
C TYR A 105 -4.02 2.55 6.40
N ARG A 106 -5.15 1.96 6.84
CA ARG A 106 -6.05 1.20 5.96
C ARG A 106 -6.50 2.05 4.78
N GLN A 107 -6.96 3.27 5.04
CA GLN A 107 -7.39 4.21 4.00
C GLN A 107 -6.27 4.56 3.03
N LEU A 108 -5.03 4.77 3.51
CA LEU A 108 -3.87 5.00 2.67
C LEU A 108 -3.61 3.81 1.72
N VAL A 109 -3.59 2.59 2.24
CA VAL A 109 -3.33 1.38 1.44
C VAL A 109 -4.40 1.21 0.35
N LEU A 110 -5.68 1.35 0.72
CA LEU A 110 -6.79 1.22 -0.24
C LEU A 110 -6.78 2.36 -1.27
N ALA A 111 -6.47 3.59 -0.85
CA ALA A 111 -6.33 4.73 -1.75
C ALA A 111 -5.22 4.53 -2.78
N VAL A 112 -4.11 3.92 -2.37
CA VAL A 112 -3.00 3.56 -3.25
C VAL A 112 -3.44 2.50 -4.26
N ALA A 113 -4.05 1.41 -3.78
CA ALA A 113 -4.55 0.33 -4.63
C ALA A 113 -5.58 0.82 -5.66
N ASP A 114 -6.54 1.65 -5.22
CA ASP A 114 -7.57 2.26 -6.06
C ASP A 114 -6.98 3.24 -7.08
N SER A 115 -6.00 4.06 -6.69
CA SER A 115 -5.37 5.01 -7.62
C SER A 115 -4.61 4.30 -8.74
N VAL A 116 -4.00 3.15 -8.44
CA VAL A 116 -3.35 2.30 -9.44
C VAL A 116 -4.38 1.67 -10.37
N ALA A 117 -5.46 1.10 -9.82
CA ALA A 117 -6.51 0.48 -10.63
C ALA A 117 -7.25 1.48 -11.54
N ASN A 118 -7.47 2.72 -11.07
CA ASN A 118 -8.16 3.74 -11.86
C ASN A 118 -7.27 4.44 -12.89
N ALA A 119 -5.94 4.24 -12.87
CA ALA A 119 -5.01 4.94 -13.76
C ALA A 119 -5.34 4.70 -15.25
N LYS A 120 -5.77 3.48 -15.61
CA LYS A 120 -6.11 3.10 -16.99
C LYS A 120 -7.59 3.25 -17.36
N GLY A 121 -8.35 4.04 -16.62
CA GLY A 121 -9.73 4.38 -16.97
C GLY A 121 -10.80 3.41 -16.45
N GLY A 122 -10.46 2.59 -15.45
CA GLY A 122 -11.44 1.80 -14.70
C GLY A 122 -10.86 0.51 -14.11
N VAL A 123 -11.41 0.08 -12.97
CA VAL A 123 -11.00 -1.13 -12.25
C VAL A 123 -11.51 -2.38 -12.99
N LYS A 124 -10.60 -3.28 -13.37
CA LYS A 124 -10.89 -4.58 -13.99
C LYS A 124 -11.14 -5.65 -12.92
N ALA A 125 -11.62 -6.82 -13.36
CA ALA A 125 -11.92 -7.94 -12.46
C ALA A 125 -10.69 -8.44 -11.68
N GLY A 126 -9.51 -8.49 -12.29
CA GLY A 126 -8.26 -8.89 -11.63
C GLY A 126 -7.82 -7.89 -10.55
N GLU A 127 -7.96 -6.59 -10.82
CA GLU A 127 -7.65 -5.51 -9.89
C GLU A 127 -8.64 -5.48 -8.72
N THR A 128 -9.93 -5.72 -9.00
CA THR A 128 -10.97 -5.84 -7.96
C THR A 128 -10.63 -6.97 -6.99
N ALA A 129 -10.30 -8.16 -7.50
CA ALA A 129 -9.91 -9.30 -6.67
C ALA A 129 -8.65 -9.02 -5.83
N ALA A 130 -7.69 -8.27 -6.38
CA ALA A 130 -6.51 -7.83 -5.64
C ALA A 130 -6.86 -6.86 -4.49
N ILE A 131 -7.72 -5.87 -4.76
CA ILE A 131 -8.21 -4.92 -3.75
C ILE A 131 -8.99 -5.65 -2.64
N GLU A 132 -9.80 -6.64 -3.00
CA GLU A 132 -10.52 -7.47 -2.02
C GLU A 132 -9.55 -8.23 -1.10
N LYS A 133 -8.50 -8.86 -1.65
CA LYS A 133 -7.45 -9.52 -0.84
C LYS A 133 -6.72 -8.55 0.09
N ILE A 134 -6.39 -7.36 -0.41
CA ILE A 134 -5.75 -6.29 0.39
C ILE A 134 -6.66 -5.87 1.55
N THR A 135 -7.96 -5.70 1.25
CA THR A 135 -8.96 -5.32 2.25
C THR A 135 -9.12 -6.39 3.33
N ASP A 136 -9.18 -7.66 2.93
CA ASP A 136 -9.23 -8.80 3.85
C ASP A 136 -7.99 -8.86 4.76
N ALA A 137 -6.79 -8.70 4.18
CA ALA A 137 -5.53 -8.69 4.92
C ALA A 137 -5.42 -7.57 5.96
N LEU A 138 -6.11 -6.45 5.74
CA LEU A 138 -6.19 -5.35 6.70
C LEU A 138 -7.20 -5.61 7.84
N GLY A 139 -7.92 -6.75 7.80
CA GLY A 139 -8.99 -7.13 8.72
C GLY A 139 -10.35 -6.67 8.21
N GLY A 140 -10.76 -7.18 7.05
CA GLY A 140 -11.95 -6.75 6.29
C GLY A 140 -13.19 -6.43 7.14
N SER A 141 -13.90 -5.38 6.69
CA SER A 141 -15.10 -4.69 7.21
C SER A 141 -15.78 -5.20 8.49
#